data_AF-A0A7J2YG89-F1
#
_entry.id   AF-A0A7J2YG89-F1
#
_cell.length_a   1.000
_cell.length_b   1.000
_cell.length_c   1.000
_cell.angle_alpha   90.00
_cell.angle_beta   90.00
_cell.angle_gamma   90.00
#
_symmetry.space_group_name_H-M   'P 1'
#
loop_
_entity.id
_entity.type
_entity.pdbx_description
1 polymer ?
#
loop_
_entity_poly.entity_id
_entity_poly.type
_entity_poly.pdbx_seq_one_letter_code
_entity_poly.pdbx_strand_id
1 'polypeptide(L)'
;TFDDKTIEAISKATNRRLILDENVLKEIEEKLKRRGRTLSEPAKKMAYIPEGSKIINNLIGTAPGIILEHEGTTIIALPGVPSEMEDMFEREITKILEFKHKLQEKELTIYNVPEAELAPTIIELMREIPNIYIKSHPKTELGDKITLKLHIYSQKYEDKDWGKIVEKIKEKIREKHNYCEIEEI
;
A
#
# COMPACT_ATOMS: atom_id res chain seq x y z
N THR A 1 -10.90 -22.35 0.72
CA THR A 1 -10.59 -23.62 0.04
C THR A 1 -9.58 -24.42 0.88
N PHE A 2 -9.20 -25.63 0.48
CA PHE A 2 -8.32 -26.49 1.31
C PHE A 2 -6.87 -25.94 1.41
N ASP A 3 -6.46 -25.20 0.39
CA ASP A 3 -5.21 -24.45 0.28
C ASP A 3 -5.16 -23.21 1.18
N ASP A 4 -6.30 -22.74 1.71
CA ASP A 4 -6.31 -21.69 2.74
C ASP A 4 -5.76 -22.23 4.07
N LYS A 5 -4.45 -22.06 4.24
CA LYS A 5 -3.67 -22.55 5.38
C LYS A 5 -3.10 -21.44 6.26
N THR A 6 -3.30 -20.17 5.91
CA THR A 6 -2.69 -19.02 6.61
C THR A 6 -2.98 -19.03 8.11
N ILE A 7 -4.24 -19.20 8.52
CA ILE A 7 -4.65 -19.22 9.94
C ILE A 7 -4.06 -20.44 10.67
N GLU A 8 -4.06 -21.60 10.02
CA GLU A 8 -3.46 -22.82 10.59
C GLU A 8 -1.94 -22.67 10.75
N ALA A 9 -1.27 -22.05 9.78
CA ALA A 9 0.15 -21.75 9.82
C ALA A 9 0.49 -20.76 10.94
N ILE A 10 -0.31 -19.69 11.11
CA ILE A 10 -0.15 -18.72 12.21
C ILE A 10 -0.32 -19.41 13.56
N SER A 11 -1.36 -20.24 13.71
CA SER A 11 -1.60 -21.02 14.93
C SER A 11 -0.40 -21.92 15.27
N LYS A 12 0.13 -22.66 14.29
CA LYS A 12 1.32 -23.51 14.48
C LYS A 12 2.57 -22.71 14.81
N ALA A 13 2.82 -21.61 14.10
CA ALA A 13 4.01 -20.77 14.27
C ALA A 13 4.03 -20.09 15.64
N THR A 14 2.86 -19.71 16.16
CA THR A 14 2.72 -18.98 17.44
C THR A 14 2.38 -19.89 18.62
N ASN A 15 2.31 -21.21 18.40
CA ASN A 15 1.88 -22.22 19.36
C ASN A 15 0.53 -21.89 20.04
N ARG A 16 -0.41 -21.30 19.28
CA ARG A 16 -1.76 -20.95 19.73
C ARG A 16 -2.76 -21.97 19.23
N ARG A 17 -3.73 -22.34 20.07
CA ARG A 17 -4.83 -23.21 19.66
C ARG A 17 -5.77 -22.45 18.73
N LEU A 18 -6.38 -23.15 17.78
CA LEU A 18 -7.51 -22.63 17.02
C LEU A 18 -8.78 -22.79 17.85
N ILE A 19 -9.46 -21.69 18.13
CA ILE A 19 -10.73 -21.65 18.84
C ILE A 19 -11.84 -21.28 17.87
N LEU A 20 -12.99 -21.95 17.97
CA LEU A 20 -14.17 -21.55 17.22
C LEU A 20 -14.75 -20.28 17.86
N ASP A 21 -14.79 -19.18 17.11
CA ASP A 21 -15.48 -17.98 17.54
C ASP A 21 -16.94 -18.03 17.05
N GLU A 22 -17.86 -18.20 18.01
CA GLU A 22 -19.30 -18.32 17.73
C GLU A 22 -19.89 -17.04 17.13
N ASN A 23 -19.34 -15.86 17.44
CA ASN A 23 -19.82 -14.60 16.86
C ASN A 23 -19.41 -14.50 15.40
N VAL A 24 -18.16 -14.85 15.08
CA VAL A 24 -17.67 -14.93 13.70
C VAL A 24 -18.46 -15.96 12.90
N LEU A 25 -18.71 -17.14 13.49
CA LEU A 25 -19.50 -18.19 12.85
C LEU A 25 -20.90 -17.68 12.48
N LYS A 26 -21.56 -17.01 13.43
CA LYS A 26 -22.88 -16.42 13.22
C LYS A 26 -22.86 -15.34 12.14
N GLU A 27 -21.88 -14.45 12.13
CA GLU A 27 -21.74 -13.44 11.08
C GLU A 27 -21.55 -14.05 9.69
N ILE A 28 -20.71 -15.09 9.59
CA ILE A 28 -20.49 -15.83 8.35
C ILE A 28 -21.80 -16.47 7.87
N GLU A 29 -22.52 -17.13 8.77
CA GLU A 29 -23.80 -17.76 8.46
C GLU A 29 -24.83 -16.73 7.96
N GLU A 30 -24.96 -15.59 8.64
CA GLU A 30 -25.87 -14.51 8.24
C GLU A 30 -25.50 -13.91 6.86
N LYS A 31 -24.21 -13.75 6.56
CA LYS A 31 -23.74 -13.24 5.26
C LYS A 31 -24.00 -14.24 4.14
N LEU A 32 -23.76 -15.53 4.40
CA LEU A 32 -24.05 -16.59 3.43
C LEU A 32 -25.55 -16.69 3.17
N LYS A 33 -26.38 -16.66 4.22
CA LYS A 33 -27.84 -16.70 4.11
C LYS A 33 -28.40 -15.54 3.30
N ARG A 34 -27.90 -14.31 3.52
CA ARG A 34 -28.23 -13.13 2.71
C ARG A 34 -27.89 -13.28 1.23
N ARG A 35 -26.88 -14.09 0.91
CA ARG A 35 -26.46 -14.43 -0.47
C ARG A 35 -27.14 -15.69 -1.02
N GLY A 36 -28.16 -16.22 -0.33
CA GLY A 36 -28.86 -17.44 -0.73
C GLY A 36 -28.02 -18.71 -0.62
N ARG A 37 -26.97 -18.70 0.20
CA ARG A 37 -26.06 -19.83 0.42
C ARG A 37 -26.21 -20.40 1.83
N THR A 38 -25.96 -21.69 1.98
CA THR A 38 -25.89 -22.36 3.28
C THR A 38 -24.46 -22.38 3.81
N LEU A 39 -24.32 -22.53 5.13
CA LEU A 39 -23.02 -22.70 5.77
C LEU A 39 -22.39 -24.03 5.31
N SER A 40 -21.19 -23.96 4.74
CA SER A 40 -20.39 -25.12 4.37
C SER A 40 -19.24 -25.33 5.35
N GLU A 41 -18.68 -26.54 5.41
CA GLU A 41 -17.50 -26.82 6.26
C GLU A 41 -16.30 -25.90 5.98
N PRO A 42 -15.94 -25.59 4.71
CA PRO A 42 -14.91 -24.59 4.43
C PRO A 42 -15.24 -23.20 4.96
N ALA A 43 -16.52 -22.80 4.94
CA ALA A 43 -16.93 -21.52 5.49
C ALA A 43 -16.87 -21.52 7.02
N LYS A 44 -17.28 -22.62 7.67
CA LYS A 44 -17.15 -22.82 9.11
C LYS A 44 -15.68 -22.78 9.56
N LYS A 45 -14.75 -23.29 8.76
CA LYS A 45 -13.30 -23.20 9.00
C LYS A 45 -12.83 -21.75 9.22
N MET A 46 -13.44 -20.77 8.54
CA MET A 46 -13.06 -19.36 8.67
C MET A 46 -13.41 -18.76 10.04
N ALA A 47 -14.26 -19.42 10.83
CA ALA A 47 -14.58 -19.03 12.21
C ALA A 47 -13.60 -19.62 13.24
N TYR A 48 -12.66 -20.47 12.83
CA TYR A 48 -11.59 -20.94 13.71
C TYR A 48 -10.44 -19.95 13.69
N ILE A 49 -10.15 -19.34 14.82
CA ILE A 49 -9.23 -18.22 14.97
C ILE A 49 -8.14 -18.60 15.99
N PRO A 50 -6.87 -18.18 15.82
CA PRO A 50 -5.84 -18.41 16.84
C PRO A 50 -6.19 -17.70 18.16
N GLU A 51 -6.10 -18.43 19.26
CA GLU A 51 -6.38 -17.93 20.61
C GLU A 51 -5.62 -16.62 20.91
N GLY A 52 -6.36 -15.60 21.36
CA GLY A 52 -5.81 -14.27 21.66
C GLY A 52 -5.77 -13.30 20.47
N SER A 53 -6.23 -13.71 19.29
CA SER A 53 -6.38 -12.80 18.14
C SER A 53 -7.52 -11.80 18.36
N LYS A 54 -7.32 -10.56 17.93
CA LYS A 54 -8.39 -9.60 17.66
C LYS A 54 -8.95 -9.87 16.26
N ILE A 55 -10.27 -9.94 16.14
CA ILE A 55 -10.97 -10.15 14.88
C ILE A 55 -11.22 -8.82 14.17
N ILE A 56 -11.07 -8.81 12.84
CA ILE A 56 -11.49 -7.72 11.96
C ILE A 56 -12.67 -8.21 11.13
N ASN A 57 -13.82 -7.56 11.30
CA ASN A 57 -15.01 -7.88 10.53
C ASN A 57 -14.85 -7.45 9.07
N ASN A 58 -15.16 -8.38 8.17
CA ASN A 58 -15.16 -8.14 6.72
C ASN A 58 -16.54 -7.64 6.28
N LEU A 59 -16.66 -6.38 5.88
CA LEU A 59 -17.94 -5.77 5.50
C LEU A 59 -18.34 -6.07 4.04
N ILE A 60 -17.36 -6.40 3.20
CA ILE A 60 -17.54 -6.61 1.75
C ILE A 60 -17.68 -8.11 1.44
N GLY A 61 -16.81 -8.93 2.02
CA GLY A 61 -16.72 -10.37 1.86
C GLY A 61 -17.27 -11.16 3.04
N THR A 62 -16.75 -12.39 3.17
CA THR A 62 -17.18 -13.33 4.21
C THR A 62 -16.05 -13.66 5.19
N ALA A 63 -14.81 -13.84 4.70
CA ALA A 63 -13.68 -14.24 5.52
C ALA A 63 -13.23 -13.09 6.45
N PRO A 64 -13.17 -13.27 7.77
CA PRO A 64 -12.67 -12.26 8.68
C PRO A 64 -11.15 -12.10 8.54
N GLY A 65 -10.63 -10.97 9.01
CA GLY A 65 -9.19 -10.79 9.25
C GLY A 65 -8.86 -10.98 10.72
N ILE A 66 -7.57 -11.12 11.01
CA ILE A 66 -7.09 -11.24 12.38
C ILE A 66 -5.87 -10.35 12.62
N ILE A 67 -5.74 -9.91 13.87
CA ILE A 67 -4.54 -9.27 14.42
C ILE A 67 -4.13 -10.09 15.63
N LEU A 68 -2.88 -10.55 15.68
CA LEU A 68 -2.34 -11.33 16.79
C LEU A 68 -1.04 -10.71 17.25
N GLU A 69 -0.97 -10.36 18.53
CA GLU A 69 0.28 -9.98 19.19
C GLU A 69 1.02 -11.23 19.68
N HIS A 70 2.26 -11.40 19.21
CA HIS A 70 3.10 -12.53 19.57
C HIS A 70 4.54 -12.08 19.78
N GLU A 71 5.03 -12.16 21.03
CA GLU A 71 6.43 -11.85 21.39
C GLU A 71 6.93 -10.47 20.90
N GLY A 72 6.07 -9.45 21.00
CA GLY A 72 6.38 -8.09 20.53
C GLY A 72 6.26 -7.89 19.02
N THR A 73 5.75 -8.89 18.30
CA THR A 73 5.44 -8.83 16.87
C THR A 73 3.93 -8.84 16.65
N THR A 74 3.42 -7.84 15.94
CA THR A 74 2.04 -7.81 15.44
C THR A 74 1.93 -8.60 14.14
N ILE A 75 1.17 -9.69 14.15
CA ILE A 75 0.83 -10.48 12.96
C ILE A 75 -0.55 -10.07 12.48
N ILE A 76 -0.67 -9.64 11.23
CA ILE A 76 -1.94 -9.24 10.61
C ILE A 76 -2.20 -10.17 9.42
N ALA A 77 -3.37 -10.82 9.39
CA ALA A 77 -3.82 -11.60 8.25
C ALA A 77 -5.15 -11.06 7.73
N LEU A 78 -5.16 -10.70 6.45
CA LEU A 78 -6.31 -10.13 5.74
C LEU A 78 -6.76 -11.06 4.59
N PRO A 79 -7.99 -10.91 4.09
CA PRO A 79 -8.48 -11.65 2.92
C PRO A 79 -7.61 -11.40 1.67
N GLY A 80 -7.59 -12.36 0.75
CA GLY A 80 -6.84 -12.25 -0.51
C GLY A 80 -7.53 -11.42 -1.60
N VAL A 81 -8.81 -11.09 -1.44
CA VAL A 81 -9.55 -10.26 -2.39
C VAL A 81 -9.17 -8.79 -2.15
N PRO A 82 -8.64 -8.06 -3.15
CA PRO A 82 -8.10 -6.71 -2.96
C PRO A 82 -9.08 -5.74 -2.30
N SER A 83 -10.33 -5.69 -2.78
CA SER A 83 -11.34 -4.78 -2.22
C SER A 83 -11.70 -5.08 -0.76
N GLU A 84 -11.73 -6.35 -0.36
CA GLU A 84 -11.97 -6.75 1.04
C GLU A 84 -10.78 -6.38 1.93
N MET A 85 -9.57 -6.62 1.42
CA MET A 85 -8.31 -6.31 2.11
C MET A 85 -8.14 -4.81 2.33
N GLU A 86 -8.34 -4.00 1.28
CA GLU A 86 -8.22 -2.54 1.31
C GLU A 86 -9.19 -1.92 2.32
N ASP A 87 -10.47 -2.30 2.30
CA ASP A 87 -11.49 -1.84 3.26
C ASP A 87 -11.10 -2.12 4.72
N MET A 88 -10.60 -3.34 4.99
CA MET A 88 -10.17 -3.73 6.33
C MET A 88 -8.88 -3.02 6.75
N PHE A 89 -7.95 -2.85 5.81
CA PHE A 89 -6.70 -2.15 6.04
C PHE A 89 -6.96 -0.69 6.42
N GLU A 90 -7.74 0.02 5.62
CA GLU A 90 -8.07 1.42 5.85
C GLU A 90 -8.86 1.63 7.14
N ARG A 91 -9.85 0.77 7.43
CA ARG A 91 -10.71 0.93 8.61
C ARG A 91 -10.02 0.58 9.91
N GLU A 92 -9.24 -0.49 9.96
CA GLU A 92 -8.71 -1.01 11.23
C GLU A 92 -7.18 -0.94 11.33
N ILE A 93 -6.45 -1.25 10.25
CA ILE A 93 -4.99 -1.40 10.32
C ILE A 93 -4.27 -0.06 10.36
N THR A 94 -4.75 0.94 9.60
CA THR A 94 -4.18 2.30 9.62
C THR A 94 -4.18 2.94 11.02
N LYS A 95 -5.18 2.61 11.84
CA LYS A 95 -5.30 3.07 13.23
C LYS A 95 -4.26 2.44 14.16
N ILE A 96 -3.78 1.24 13.82
CA ILE A 96 -2.82 0.48 14.63
C ILE A 96 -1.39 0.85 14.27
N LEU A 97 -1.12 1.00 12.97
CA LEU A 97 0.25 1.18 12.47
C LEU A 97 0.81 2.58 12.69
N GLU A 98 0.05 3.50 13.30
CA GLU A 98 0.43 4.91 13.58
C GLU A 98 1.49 5.40 12.59
N PHE A 99 1.14 5.54 11.30
CA PHE A 99 2.12 5.92 10.28
C PHE A 99 2.74 7.28 10.64
N LYS A 100 3.87 7.27 11.37
CA LYS A 100 4.49 8.47 11.96
C LYS A 100 5.03 9.42 10.89
N HIS A 101 5.19 8.93 9.67
CA HIS A 101 5.74 9.67 8.55
C HIS A 101 4.83 9.48 7.34
N LYS A 102 4.28 10.59 6.85
CA LYS A 102 3.60 10.64 5.55
C LYS A 102 4.67 10.75 4.47
N LEU A 103 4.65 9.82 3.51
CA LEU A 103 5.46 9.93 2.30
C LEU A 103 4.69 10.82 1.31
N GLN A 104 5.30 11.93 0.93
CA GLN A 104 4.90 12.70 -0.23
C GLN A 104 5.55 12.08 -1.46
N GLU A 105 4.76 11.87 -2.50
CA GLU A 105 5.22 11.44 -3.81
C GLU A 105 4.69 12.41 -4.87
N LYS A 106 5.49 12.65 -5.90
CA LYS A 106 5.04 13.32 -7.11
C LYS A 106 5.70 12.74 -8.34
N GLU A 107 4.91 12.54 -9.40
CA GLU A 107 5.39 12.10 -10.69
C GLU A 107 5.43 13.28 -11.68
N LEU A 108 6.57 13.45 -12.33
CA LEU A 108 6.74 14.37 -13.45
C LEU A 108 7.14 13.58 -14.70
N THR A 109 6.56 13.90 -15.84
CA THR A 109 7.00 13.41 -17.14
C THR A 109 7.78 14.50 -17.84
N ILE A 110 9.03 14.20 -18.20
CA ILE A 110 9.95 15.10 -18.90
C ILE A 110 10.10 14.59 -20.33
N TYR A 111 9.86 15.46 -21.31
CA TYR A 111 9.99 15.14 -22.71
C TYR A 111 11.22 15.79 -23.33
N ASN A 112 11.78 15.14 -24.34
CA ASN A 112 12.88 15.63 -25.18
C ASN A 112 14.22 15.84 -24.46
N VAL A 113 14.43 15.21 -23.29
CA VAL A 113 15.71 15.25 -22.56
C VAL A 113 16.20 13.84 -22.30
N PRO A 114 17.40 13.46 -22.79
CA PRO A 114 18.05 12.20 -22.43
C PRO A 114 18.38 12.11 -20.95
N GLU A 115 18.29 10.90 -20.37
CA GLU A 115 18.59 10.67 -18.96
C GLU A 115 20.01 11.11 -18.57
N ALA A 116 21.00 10.81 -19.43
CA ALA A 116 22.39 11.18 -19.21
C ALA A 116 22.60 12.70 -19.10
N GLU A 117 21.76 13.49 -19.77
CA GLU A 117 21.78 14.95 -19.73
C GLU A 117 21.05 15.50 -18.50
N LEU A 118 19.95 14.86 -18.06
CA LEU A 118 19.19 15.30 -16.89
C LEU A 118 19.82 14.87 -15.57
N ALA A 119 20.59 13.78 -15.54
CA ALA A 119 21.16 13.19 -14.33
C ALA A 119 21.99 14.18 -13.47
N PRO A 120 22.87 15.03 -14.04
CA PRO A 120 23.58 16.05 -13.26
C PRO A 120 22.62 17.03 -12.56
N THR A 121 21.56 17.47 -13.25
CA THR A 121 20.54 18.37 -12.69
C THR A 121 19.78 17.71 -11.53
N ILE A 122 19.45 16.42 -11.65
CA ILE A 122 18.83 15.64 -10.56
C ILE A 122 19.73 15.57 -9.34
N ILE A 123 21.02 15.26 -9.53
CA ILE A 123 22.00 15.18 -8.44
C ILE A 123 22.11 16.53 -7.72
N GLU A 124 22.13 17.62 -8.46
CA GLU A 124 22.19 18.97 -7.91
C GLU A 124 20.93 19.33 -7.12
N LEU A 125 19.75 19.00 -7.65
CA LEU A 125 18.48 19.18 -6.94
C LEU A 125 18.45 18.44 -5.60
N MET A 126 18.90 17.19 -5.57
CA MET A 126 18.99 16.39 -4.34
C MET A 126 20.03 16.93 -3.35
N ARG A 127 21.02 17.70 -3.79
CA ARG A 127 21.99 18.38 -2.91
C ARG A 127 21.46 19.68 -2.34
N GLU A 128 20.74 20.46 -3.12
CA GLU A 128 20.24 21.78 -2.72
C GLU A 128 18.94 21.73 -1.95
N ILE A 129 18.10 20.74 -2.24
CA ILE A 129 16.81 20.57 -1.57
C ILE A 129 16.98 19.43 -0.56
N PRO A 130 16.98 19.72 0.75
CA PRO A 130 17.18 18.68 1.74
C PRO A 130 15.96 17.75 1.79
N ASN A 131 16.19 16.48 2.14
CA ASN A 131 15.13 15.50 2.37
C ASN A 131 14.22 15.20 1.17
N ILE A 132 14.72 15.36 -0.06
CA ILE A 132 14.07 14.81 -1.25
C ILE A 132 14.88 13.66 -1.83
N TYR A 133 14.19 12.73 -2.46
CA TYR A 133 14.79 11.69 -3.28
C TYR A 133 14.13 11.72 -4.67
N ILE A 134 14.93 11.77 -5.73
CA ILE A 134 14.44 11.79 -7.11
C ILE A 134 14.94 10.53 -7.79
N LYS A 135 14.04 9.82 -8.46
CA LYS A 135 14.36 8.64 -9.26
C LYS A 135 13.87 8.84 -10.69
N SER A 136 14.76 8.61 -11.66
CA SER A 136 14.44 8.63 -13.07
C SER A 136 14.11 7.24 -13.61
N HIS A 137 13.16 7.19 -14.53
CA HIS A 137 12.76 6.00 -15.26
C HIS A 137 12.61 6.36 -16.74
N PRO A 138 13.53 5.92 -17.62
CA PRO A 138 13.39 6.13 -19.06
C PRO A 138 12.20 5.32 -19.59
N LYS A 139 11.36 6.00 -20.37
CA LYS A 139 10.34 5.38 -21.19
C LYS A 139 10.61 5.75 -22.64
N THR A 140 11.02 4.76 -23.43
CA THR A 140 10.98 4.90 -24.88
C THR A 140 9.55 4.58 -25.32
N GLU A 141 8.79 5.59 -25.72
CA GLU A 141 7.52 5.36 -26.42
C GLU A 141 7.78 5.06 -27.90
N LEU A 142 6.80 4.45 -28.58
CA LEU A 142 6.89 4.16 -30.02
C LEU A 142 6.95 5.50 -30.81
N GLY A 143 8.16 5.99 -31.09
CA GLY A 143 8.42 7.23 -31.83
C GLY A 143 9.78 7.85 -31.45
N ASP A 144 10.18 8.92 -32.14
CA ASP A 144 11.44 9.64 -31.93
C ASP A 144 11.47 10.51 -30.65
N LYS A 145 10.43 10.44 -29.80
CA LYS A 145 10.32 11.26 -28.59
C LYS A 145 10.88 10.51 -27.39
N ILE A 146 11.91 11.09 -26.78
CA ILE A 146 12.49 10.60 -25.52
C ILE A 146 11.60 11.10 -24.37
N THR A 147 11.11 10.16 -23.57
CA THR A 147 10.28 10.46 -22.39
C THR A 147 10.96 9.91 -21.14
N LEU A 148 11.04 10.71 -20.10
CA LEU A 148 11.60 10.33 -18.80
C LEU A 148 10.59 10.59 -17.71
N LYS A 149 10.27 9.57 -16.92
CA LYS A 149 9.46 9.73 -15.70
C LYS A 149 10.36 10.00 -14.52
N LEU A 150 10.07 11.06 -13.78
CA LEU A 150 10.71 11.38 -12.51
C LEU A 150 9.72 11.12 -11.38
N HIS A 151 10.11 10.26 -10.44
CA HIS A 151 9.42 10.13 -9.17
C HIS A 151 10.19 10.90 -8.11
N ILE A 152 9.49 11.82 -7.45
CA ILE A 152 10.05 12.69 -6.42
C ILE A 152 9.38 12.30 -5.10
N TYR A 153 10.19 12.02 -4.09
CA TYR A 153 9.75 11.53 -2.79
C TYR A 153 10.24 12.43 -1.66
N SER A 154 9.44 12.60 -0.61
CA SER A 154 9.90 13.15 0.66
C SER A 154 9.06 12.68 1.83
N GLN A 155 9.70 12.52 3.01
CA GLN A 155 9.01 12.22 4.27
C GLN A 155 8.96 13.44 5.22
N LYS A 156 9.50 14.60 4.80
CA LYS A 156 9.68 15.77 5.67
C LYS A 156 8.84 16.97 5.28
N TYR A 157 8.30 17.01 4.06
CA TYR A 157 7.47 18.11 3.61
C TYR A 157 5.98 17.81 3.82
N GLU A 158 5.25 18.81 4.32
CA GLU A 158 3.79 18.80 4.38
C GLU A 158 3.18 19.20 3.03
N ASP A 159 1.89 18.97 2.82
CA ASP A 159 1.22 19.13 1.51
C ASP A 159 1.44 20.53 0.89
N LYS A 160 1.39 21.60 1.72
CA LYS A 160 1.56 23.00 1.26
C LYS A 160 2.99 23.31 0.81
N ASP A 161 3.97 22.77 1.52
CA ASP A 161 5.38 23.00 1.19
C ASP A 161 5.84 22.08 0.07
N TRP A 162 5.26 20.88 -0.02
CA TRP A 162 5.52 19.93 -1.08
C TRP A 162 5.25 20.50 -2.47
N GLY A 163 4.10 21.17 -2.66
CA GLY A 163 3.78 21.82 -3.94
C GLY A 163 4.82 22.88 -4.35
N LYS A 164 5.36 23.65 -3.41
CA LYS A 164 6.42 24.64 -3.69
C LYS A 164 7.74 23.98 -4.04
N ILE A 165 8.09 22.88 -3.36
CA ILE A 165 9.30 22.12 -3.65
C ILE A 165 9.23 21.52 -5.06
N VAL A 166 8.09 20.92 -5.42
CA VAL A 166 7.84 20.40 -6.75
C VAL A 166 7.96 21.50 -7.81
N GLU A 167 7.38 22.68 -7.59
CA GLU A 167 7.50 23.77 -8.56
C GLU A 167 8.95 24.26 -8.69
N LYS A 168 9.69 24.40 -7.57
CA LYS A 168 11.11 24.75 -7.58
C LYS A 168 11.94 23.73 -8.38
N ILE A 169 11.60 22.44 -8.29
CA ILE A 169 12.24 21.38 -9.09
C ILE A 169 11.96 21.61 -10.59
N LYS A 170 10.71 21.88 -10.98
CA LYS A 170 10.36 22.16 -12.37
C LYS A 170 11.04 23.40 -12.91
N GLU A 171 11.04 24.50 -12.15
CA GLU A 171 11.71 25.74 -12.53
C GLU A 171 13.19 25.49 -12.83
N LYS A 172 13.88 24.80 -11.93
CA LYS A 172 15.30 24.50 -12.12
C LYS A 172 15.59 23.58 -13.32
N ILE A 173 14.70 22.61 -13.58
CA ILE A 173 14.81 21.78 -14.78
C ILE A 173 14.61 22.63 -16.04
N ARG A 174 13.61 23.51 -16.07
CA ARG A 174 13.35 24.43 -17.20
C ARG A 174 14.49 25.43 -17.41
N GLU A 175 15.13 25.91 -16.35
CA GLU A 175 16.28 26.81 -16.43
C GLU A 175 17.48 26.16 -17.13
N LYS A 176 17.76 24.88 -16.83
CA LYS A 176 18.90 24.14 -17.41
C LYS A 176 18.59 23.44 -18.73
N HIS A 177 17.33 23.08 -18.95
CA HIS A 177 16.83 22.34 -20.11
C HIS A 177 15.61 23.06 -20.69
N ASN A 178 15.81 24.28 -21.21
CA ASN A 178 14.73 25.16 -21.66
C ASN A 178 13.92 24.65 -22.88
N TYR A 179 14.40 23.60 -23.54
CA TYR A 179 13.75 22.90 -24.64
C TYR A 179 12.93 21.68 -24.18
N CYS A 180 12.95 21.35 -22.89
CA CYS A 180 12.16 20.25 -22.34
C CYS A 180 10.70 20.66 -22.11
N GLU A 181 9.80 19.70 -22.24
CA GLU A 181 8.41 19.85 -21.79
C GLU A 181 8.23 19.04 -20.50
N ILE A 182 7.51 19.62 -19.54
CA ILE A 182 7.27 18.99 -18.23
C ILE A 182 5.76 18.88 -18.01
N GLU A 183 5.28 17.66 -17.81
CA GLU A 183 3.91 17.36 -17.44
C GLU A 183 3.86 16.80 -16.02
N GLU A 184 2.91 17.30 -15.21
CA GLU A 184 2.68 16.84 -13.85
C GLU A 184 1.50 15.87 -13.84
N ILE A 185 1.67 14.69 -13.25
CA ILE A 185 0.64 13.66 -13.11
C ILE A 185 0.15 13.59 -11.66
#